data_AF-A0A1D3DY98-F1
#
_entry.id   AF-A0A1D3DY98-F1
#
_cell.length_a   1.000
_cell.length_b   1.000
_cell.length_c   1.000
_cell.angle_alpha   90.00
_cell.angle_beta   90.00
_cell.angle_gamma   90.00
#
_symmetry.space_group_name_H-M   'P 1'
#
loop_
_entity.id
_entity.type
_entity.pdbx_description
1 polymer ?
#
loop_
_entity_poly.entity_id
_entity_poly.type
_entity_poly.pdbx_seq_one_letter_code
_entity_poly.pdbx_strand_id
1 'polypeptide(L)'
;MAVPAAALLFLVGVGVGASGGETGTGTSASPAPVPTVTRTVTAAPRADAKPAAAAPSQTPEAAKPATSEPPAEPVRITVPDFAGMGLQDAQDHAQAQGLFLLSSHDETGAGRAQVLDRNWTVCSQSPAAGTGVTDDTTIDFGAVKLNETCP
;
A
#
# COMPACT_ATOMS: atom_id res chain seq x y z
N MET A 1 -6.41 33.75 17.25
CA MET A 1 -7.49 32.75 17.30
C MET A 1 -8.79 33.47 17.62
N ALA A 2 -9.74 33.48 16.68
CA ALA A 2 -11.16 33.71 16.92
C ALA A 2 -11.90 33.42 15.61
N VAL A 3 -12.50 32.23 15.53
CA VAL A 3 -13.41 31.81 14.46
C VAL A 3 -14.82 31.91 15.03
N PRO A 4 -15.77 32.66 14.44
CA PRO A 4 -17.16 32.49 14.81
C PRO A 4 -17.75 31.33 14.01
N ALA A 5 -18.19 30.32 14.74
CA ALA A 5 -19.07 29.27 14.26
C ALA A 5 -20.47 29.85 13.97
N ALA A 6 -21.05 29.49 12.83
CA ALA A 6 -22.48 29.61 12.59
C ALA A 6 -22.94 28.34 11.86
N ALA A 7 -23.70 27.51 12.57
CA ALA A 7 -24.44 26.39 12.04
C ALA A 7 -25.74 26.88 11.39
N LEU A 8 -26.22 26.24 10.32
CA LEU A 8 -27.65 26.18 9.98
C LEU A 8 -27.99 25.05 8.99
N LEU A 9 -28.59 24.02 9.58
CA LEU A 9 -29.67 23.12 9.14
C LEU A 9 -30.05 22.99 7.65
N PHE A 10 -30.00 21.73 7.21
CA PHE A 10 -30.96 20.93 6.43
C PHE A 10 -32.03 21.63 5.58
N LEU A 11 -32.02 21.33 4.27
CA LEU A 11 -33.24 21.21 3.46
C LEU A 11 -33.19 19.97 2.57
N VAL A 12 -34.19 19.12 2.76
CA VAL A 12 -34.59 17.99 1.90
C VAL A 12 -35.22 18.55 0.63
N GLY A 13 -34.80 18.05 -0.54
CA GLY A 13 -35.43 18.38 -1.83
C GLY A 13 -35.61 17.12 -2.69
N VAL A 14 -36.83 16.58 -2.68
CA VAL A 14 -37.32 15.57 -3.64
C VAL A 14 -37.68 16.28 -4.95
N GLY A 15 -37.15 15.81 -6.09
CA GLY A 15 -37.51 16.28 -7.42
C GLY A 15 -37.88 15.11 -8.34
N VAL A 16 -39.17 14.98 -8.63
CA VAL A 16 -39.78 14.08 -9.62
C VAL A 16 -40.07 14.89 -10.90
N GLY A 17 -39.80 14.32 -12.08
CA GLY A 17 -40.62 14.57 -13.29
C GLY A 17 -39.97 15.21 -14.54
N ALA A 18 -39.49 14.35 -15.45
CA ALA A 18 -39.84 14.20 -16.88
C ALA A 18 -39.69 15.31 -17.98
N SER A 19 -39.11 14.85 -19.10
CA SER A 19 -39.45 15.00 -20.55
C SER A 19 -38.81 16.05 -21.47
N GLY A 20 -38.13 15.54 -22.53
CA GLY A 20 -37.87 16.15 -23.84
C GLY A 20 -36.37 16.40 -24.10
N GLY A 21 -35.66 15.81 -25.08
CA GLY A 21 -36.04 15.00 -26.25
C GLY A 21 -35.28 15.52 -27.48
N GLU A 22 -33.99 15.19 -27.62
CA GLU A 22 -33.24 15.38 -28.87
C GLU A 22 -32.84 14.03 -29.47
N THR A 23 -32.95 13.99 -30.79
CA THR A 23 -32.98 12.81 -31.65
C THR A 23 -31.57 12.39 -32.02
N GLY A 24 -31.27 11.10 -31.83
CA GLY A 24 -30.03 10.47 -32.28
C GLY A 24 -30.27 8.99 -32.50
N THR A 25 -30.44 8.62 -33.77
CA THR A 25 -30.53 7.24 -34.24
C THR A 25 -29.24 6.48 -33.98
N GLY A 26 -29.31 5.43 -33.16
CA GLY A 26 -28.27 4.42 -33.01
C GLY A 26 -28.88 3.16 -32.42
N THR A 27 -29.27 2.20 -33.26
CA THR A 27 -29.60 0.85 -32.81
C THR A 27 -28.29 0.08 -32.62
N SER A 28 -27.97 -0.27 -31.37
CA SER A 28 -27.24 -1.49 -31.05
C SER A 28 -27.51 -1.84 -29.59
N ALA A 29 -27.91 -3.08 -29.36
CA ALA A 29 -28.51 -3.63 -28.16
C ALA A 29 -27.77 -3.32 -26.85
N SER A 30 -28.54 -2.89 -25.85
CA SER A 30 -28.12 -2.76 -24.45
C SER A 30 -28.27 -4.10 -23.72
N PRO A 31 -27.26 -4.60 -22.98
CA PRO A 31 -27.44 -5.76 -22.11
C PRO A 31 -28.35 -5.37 -20.93
N ALA A 32 -29.45 -6.12 -20.79
CA ALA A 32 -30.40 -5.96 -19.67
C ALA A 32 -29.71 -6.16 -18.31
N PRO A 33 -30.14 -5.46 -17.25
CA PRO A 33 -29.59 -5.66 -15.91
C PRO A 33 -29.99 -7.05 -15.38
N VAL A 34 -28.98 -7.88 -15.09
CA VAL A 34 -29.14 -9.13 -14.34
C VAL A 34 -29.58 -8.83 -12.90
N PRO A 35 -30.57 -9.54 -12.32
CA PRO A 35 -30.95 -9.34 -10.93
C PRO A 35 -29.86 -9.86 -9.99
N THR A 36 -29.27 -8.96 -9.19
CA THR A 36 -28.36 -9.31 -8.10
C THR A 36 -29.16 -9.94 -6.96
N VAL A 37 -28.90 -11.22 -6.67
CA VAL A 37 -29.47 -11.93 -5.53
C VAL A 37 -28.69 -11.54 -4.26
N THR A 38 -29.25 -10.64 -3.46
CA THR A 38 -28.71 -10.30 -2.13
C THR A 38 -29.11 -11.35 -1.12
N ARG A 39 -28.12 -12.06 -0.55
CA ARG A 39 -28.34 -13.06 0.50
C ARG A 39 -28.18 -12.39 1.88
N THR A 40 -29.29 -12.18 2.57
CA THR A 40 -29.27 -11.68 3.96
C THR A 40 -28.89 -12.81 4.91
N VAL A 41 -27.75 -12.69 5.59
CA VAL A 41 -27.36 -13.59 6.69
C VAL A 41 -27.76 -12.92 8.01
N THR A 42 -28.71 -13.52 8.71
CA THR A 42 -29.11 -13.12 10.07
C THR A 42 -28.10 -13.69 11.07
N ALA A 43 -27.35 -12.81 11.74
CA ALA A 43 -26.52 -13.19 12.88
C ALA A 43 -27.39 -13.27 14.15
N ALA A 44 -27.44 -14.44 14.79
CA ALA A 44 -28.06 -14.64 16.10
C ALA A 44 -27.05 -14.33 17.23
N PRO A 45 -27.45 -13.64 18.32
CA PRO A 45 -26.56 -13.37 19.44
C PRO A 45 -26.33 -14.63 20.28
N ARG A 46 -25.07 -14.97 20.56
CA ARG A 46 -24.70 -15.92 21.63
C ARG A 46 -24.34 -15.13 22.89
N ALA A 47 -25.25 -15.13 23.85
CA ALA A 47 -24.96 -14.78 25.23
C ALA A 47 -24.53 -16.05 26.00
N ASP A 48 -23.32 -15.96 26.56
CA ASP A 48 -22.83 -16.51 27.83
C ASP A 48 -23.16 -17.95 28.26
N ALA A 49 -22.11 -18.76 28.33
CA ALA A 49 -21.93 -19.75 29.40
C ALA A 49 -20.44 -19.93 29.74
N LYS A 50 -20.06 -19.55 30.96
CA LYS A 50 -18.81 -19.79 31.72
C LYS A 50 -19.26 -20.39 33.08
N PRO A 51 -18.47 -21.12 33.92
CA PRO A 51 -17.09 -21.66 33.83
C PRO A 51 -16.87 -23.16 34.24
N ALA A 52 -15.66 -23.63 33.91
CA ALA A 52 -14.72 -24.48 34.68
C ALA A 52 -14.98 -25.97 34.96
N ALA A 53 -14.01 -26.81 34.54
CA ALA A 53 -13.47 -27.89 35.35
C ALA A 53 -12.05 -28.30 34.86
N ALA A 54 -11.08 -28.11 35.76
CA ALA A 54 -9.83 -28.85 36.04
C ALA A 54 -8.93 -29.44 34.92
N ALA A 55 -7.64 -29.13 35.06
CA ALA A 55 -6.48 -29.57 34.29
C ALA A 55 -6.14 -31.08 34.45
N PRO A 56 -5.11 -31.56 33.72
CA PRO A 56 -3.90 -31.88 34.47
C PRO A 56 -2.64 -31.21 33.93
N SER A 57 -1.70 -31.02 34.87
CA SER A 57 -0.34 -30.54 34.71
C SER A 57 0.38 -31.12 33.49
N GLN A 58 0.91 -30.24 32.66
CA GLN A 58 2.10 -30.54 31.88
C GLN A 58 3.30 -30.18 32.75
N THR A 59 3.94 -31.20 33.28
CA THR A 59 5.29 -31.15 33.83
C THR A 59 6.19 -30.37 32.85
N PRO A 60 6.96 -29.37 33.29
CA PRO A 60 8.06 -28.85 32.49
C PRO A 60 9.09 -29.98 32.37
N GLU A 61 9.04 -30.72 31.28
CA GLU A 61 10.14 -31.59 30.91
C GLU A 61 11.34 -30.67 30.68
N ALA A 62 12.35 -30.85 31.53
CA ALA A 62 13.57 -30.09 31.49
C ALA A 62 14.15 -30.14 30.07
N ALA A 63 14.01 -29.03 29.34
CA ALA A 63 14.67 -28.83 28.08
C ALA A 63 16.18 -28.89 28.36
N LYS A 64 16.78 -30.00 27.94
CA LYS A 64 18.23 -30.18 27.72
C LYS A 64 18.82 -28.86 27.19
N PRO A 65 19.95 -28.37 27.72
CA PRO A 65 20.54 -27.13 27.23
C PRO A 65 20.79 -27.30 25.72
N ALA A 66 20.05 -26.53 24.92
CA ALA A 66 20.39 -26.33 23.54
C ALA A 66 21.78 -25.71 23.55
N THR A 67 22.75 -26.42 22.98
CA THR A 67 23.99 -25.81 22.56
C THR A 67 23.62 -24.69 21.61
N SER A 68 23.68 -23.45 22.09
CA SER A 68 23.45 -22.26 21.28
C SER A 68 24.53 -22.22 20.22
N GLU A 69 24.19 -22.54 18.98
CA GLU A 69 25.01 -22.21 17.83
C GLU A 69 25.18 -20.68 17.81
N PRO A 70 26.40 -20.15 17.60
CA PRO A 70 26.60 -18.71 17.50
C PRO A 70 25.71 -18.11 16.39
N PRO A 71 25.10 -16.93 16.59
CA PRO A 71 24.31 -16.29 15.55
C PRO A 71 25.16 -16.09 14.30
N ALA A 72 24.66 -16.55 13.15
CA ALA A 72 25.31 -16.29 11.86
C ALA A 72 25.35 -14.77 11.62
N GLU A 73 26.49 -14.27 11.14
CA GLU A 73 26.60 -12.86 10.77
C GLU A 73 25.69 -12.56 9.56
N PRO A 74 25.00 -11.40 9.55
CA PRO A 74 24.07 -11.09 8.48
C PRO A 74 24.82 -10.84 7.17
N VAL A 75 24.30 -11.44 6.08
CA VAL A 75 24.81 -11.22 4.72
C VAL A 75 24.64 -9.75 4.36
N ARG A 76 25.69 -9.16 3.78
CA ARG A 76 25.69 -7.76 3.34
C ARG A 76 25.56 -7.68 1.83
N ILE A 77 24.68 -6.79 1.36
CA ILE A 77 24.48 -6.43 -0.04
C ILE A 77 25.04 -5.02 -0.23
N THR A 78 25.89 -4.82 -1.23
CA THR A 78 26.37 -3.48 -1.60
C THR A 78 25.32 -2.77 -2.44
N VAL A 79 24.86 -1.59 -1.99
CA VAL A 79 23.85 -0.80 -2.70
C VAL A 79 24.43 -0.29 -4.03
N PRO A 80 23.82 -0.61 -5.19
CA PRO A 80 24.21 -0.06 -6.49
C PRO A 80 24.00 1.47 -6.59
N ASP A 81 24.59 2.09 -7.61
CA ASP A 81 24.22 3.44 -8.03
C ASP A 81 23.03 3.38 -8.98
N PHE A 82 21.92 4.01 -8.58
CA PHE A 82 20.66 4.06 -9.31
C PHE A 82 20.40 5.45 -9.93
N ALA A 83 21.23 6.45 -9.66
CA ALA A 83 21.03 7.79 -10.19
C ALA A 83 21.00 7.79 -11.73
N GLY A 84 20.02 8.47 -12.31
CA GLY A 84 19.78 8.52 -13.75
C GLY A 84 19.01 7.33 -14.33
N MET A 85 18.76 6.27 -13.58
CA MET A 85 17.90 5.17 -14.03
C MET A 85 16.42 5.59 -14.07
N GLY A 86 15.63 4.95 -14.94
CA GLY A 86 14.17 5.02 -14.83
C GLY A 86 13.71 4.37 -13.52
N LEU A 87 12.69 4.92 -12.85
CA LEU A 87 12.29 4.45 -11.51
C LEU A 87 11.87 2.98 -11.49
N GLN A 88 11.21 2.48 -12.55
CA GLN A 88 10.89 1.05 -12.64
C GLN A 88 12.15 0.19 -12.78
N ASP A 89 13.08 0.60 -13.65
CA ASP A 89 14.29 -0.17 -13.92
C ASP A 89 15.23 -0.17 -12.70
N ALA A 90 15.25 0.93 -11.93
CA ALA A 90 15.96 1.01 -10.65
C ALA A 90 15.40 0.03 -9.61
N GLN A 91 14.08 -0.06 -9.49
CA GLN A 91 13.43 -1.01 -8.59
C GLN A 91 13.69 -2.45 -9.00
N ASP A 92 13.54 -2.77 -10.30
CA ASP A 92 13.80 -4.10 -10.83
C ASP A 92 15.27 -4.51 -10.60
N HIS A 93 16.21 -3.58 -10.79
CA HIS A 93 17.63 -3.81 -10.54
C HIS A 93 17.92 -4.02 -9.04
N ALA A 94 17.32 -3.23 -8.15
CA ALA A 94 17.49 -3.40 -6.70
C ALA A 94 16.99 -4.79 -6.24
N GLN A 95 15.82 -5.21 -6.72
CA GLN A 95 15.25 -6.54 -6.42
C GLN A 95 16.14 -7.67 -6.94
N ALA A 96 16.75 -7.51 -8.11
CA ALA A 96 17.70 -8.47 -8.66
C ALA A 96 18.97 -8.64 -7.78
N GLN A 97 19.31 -7.63 -6.95
CA GLN A 97 20.39 -7.69 -5.96
C GLN A 97 19.94 -8.21 -4.58
N GLY A 98 18.65 -8.55 -4.42
CA GLY A 98 18.09 -8.99 -3.13
C GLY A 98 17.60 -7.86 -2.23
N LEU A 99 17.46 -6.63 -2.75
CA LEU A 99 16.90 -5.49 -2.02
C LEU A 99 15.42 -5.37 -2.35
N PHE A 100 14.55 -5.81 -1.44
CA PHE A 100 13.11 -5.91 -1.70
C PHE A 100 12.28 -4.80 -1.03
N LEU A 101 12.81 -4.18 0.03
CA LEU A 101 12.15 -3.03 0.67
C LEU A 101 12.52 -1.78 -0.12
N LEU A 102 11.61 -1.34 -0.98
CA LEU A 102 11.81 -0.18 -1.82
C LEU A 102 10.75 0.89 -1.51
N SER A 103 11.17 2.14 -1.46
CA SER A 103 10.29 3.31 -1.43
C SER A 103 10.71 4.32 -2.48
N SER A 104 9.80 5.21 -2.82
CA SER A 104 10.11 6.32 -3.71
C SER A 104 9.27 7.54 -3.38
N HIS A 105 9.80 8.70 -3.71
CA HIS A 105 9.09 9.96 -3.54
C HIS A 105 9.41 10.94 -4.67
N ASP A 106 8.54 11.93 -4.80
CA ASP A 106 8.70 13.04 -5.74
C ASP A 106 9.77 14.00 -5.20
N GLU A 107 10.98 13.94 -5.77
CA GLU A 107 12.15 14.69 -5.30
C GLU A 107 11.92 16.21 -5.39
N THR A 108 11.00 16.66 -6.25
CA THR A 108 10.66 18.09 -6.34
C THR A 108 9.87 18.59 -5.13
N GLY A 109 9.42 17.69 -4.25
CA GLY A 109 8.56 18.00 -3.10
C GLY A 109 7.11 18.34 -3.47
N ALA A 110 6.69 18.13 -4.73
CA ALA A 110 5.34 18.47 -5.18
C ALA A 110 4.27 17.44 -4.76
N GLY A 111 4.68 16.32 -4.13
CA GLY A 111 3.77 15.33 -3.56
C GLY A 111 2.94 14.59 -4.62
N ARG A 112 3.43 14.50 -5.86
CA ARG A 112 2.72 13.81 -6.95
C ARG A 112 2.83 12.30 -6.75
N ALA A 113 1.75 11.60 -7.07
CA ALA A 113 1.75 10.13 -7.02
C ALA A 113 2.55 9.54 -8.20
N GLN A 114 3.44 8.61 -7.89
CA GLN A 114 4.20 7.82 -8.86
C GLN A 114 3.35 6.62 -9.34
N VAL A 115 2.27 6.91 -10.08
CA VAL A 115 1.34 5.83 -10.55
C VAL A 115 1.92 5.01 -11.71
N LEU A 116 2.80 5.63 -12.50
CA LEU A 116 3.49 4.98 -13.62
C LEU A 116 4.98 5.29 -13.49
N ASP A 117 5.71 4.39 -12.85
CA ASP A 117 7.14 4.56 -12.50
C ASP A 117 8.02 4.79 -13.73
N ARG A 118 7.66 4.20 -14.88
CA ARG A 118 8.36 4.44 -16.14
C ARG A 118 8.32 5.90 -16.63
N ASN A 119 7.47 6.75 -16.06
CA ASN A 119 7.44 8.20 -16.31
C ASN A 119 8.34 9.00 -15.34
N TRP A 120 9.24 8.35 -14.62
CA TRP A 120 10.11 8.97 -13.62
C TRP A 120 11.56 8.52 -13.76
N THR A 121 12.48 9.41 -13.41
CA THR A 121 13.93 9.16 -13.36
C THR A 121 14.42 9.40 -11.93
N VAL A 122 15.24 8.47 -11.44
CA VAL A 122 15.88 8.56 -10.13
C VAL A 122 16.95 9.66 -10.15
N CYS A 123 16.88 10.58 -9.20
CA CYS A 123 17.83 11.66 -8.99
C CYS A 123 18.72 11.41 -7.79
N SER A 124 18.17 10.82 -6.74
CA SER A 124 18.86 10.55 -5.48
C SER A 124 18.42 9.19 -4.93
N GLN A 125 19.24 8.64 -4.04
CA GLN A 125 18.95 7.40 -3.34
C GLN A 125 19.42 7.45 -1.90
N SER A 126 18.75 6.70 -1.05
CA SER A 126 19.19 6.43 0.32
C SER A 126 18.96 4.96 0.65
N PRO A 127 19.94 4.22 1.19
CA PRO A 127 21.33 4.62 1.46
C PRO A 127 22.14 4.92 0.19
N ALA A 128 23.25 5.63 0.36
CA ALA A 128 24.14 6.00 -0.75
C ALA A 128 24.74 4.76 -1.42
N ALA A 129 25.04 4.89 -2.72
CA ALA A 129 25.73 3.84 -3.47
C ALA A 129 27.04 3.41 -2.79
N GLY A 130 27.36 2.12 -2.85
CA GLY A 130 28.50 1.52 -2.18
C GLY A 130 28.28 1.19 -0.70
N THR A 131 27.17 1.61 -0.10
CA THR A 131 26.85 1.25 1.30
C THR A 131 26.55 -0.25 1.40
N GLY A 132 27.11 -0.92 2.41
CA GLY A 132 26.78 -2.31 2.73
C GLY A 132 25.54 -2.39 3.62
N VAL A 133 24.45 -2.94 3.10
CA VAL A 133 23.17 -3.07 3.81
C VAL A 133 22.77 -4.53 3.98
N THR A 134 21.81 -4.78 4.85
CA THR A 134 21.12 -6.08 4.95
C THR A 134 19.83 -6.04 4.11
N ASP A 135 19.27 -7.20 3.83
CA ASP A 135 18.06 -7.37 2.99
C ASP A 135 16.79 -6.75 3.60
N ASP A 136 16.80 -6.46 4.89
CA ASP A 136 15.75 -5.74 5.64
C ASP A 136 15.88 -4.20 5.56
N THR A 137 16.88 -3.68 4.85
CA THR A 137 17.07 -2.23 4.70
C THR A 137 16.21 -1.69 3.56
N THR A 138 15.44 -0.63 3.83
CA THR A 138 14.69 0.09 2.79
C THR A 138 15.61 0.95 1.93
N ILE A 139 15.50 0.81 0.61
CA ILE A 139 16.10 1.72 -0.37
C ILE A 139 15.03 2.73 -0.79
N ASP A 140 15.29 4.01 -0.54
CA ASP A 140 14.44 5.12 -0.97
C ASP A 140 14.99 5.77 -2.23
N PHE A 141 14.12 5.94 -3.23
CA PHE A 141 14.43 6.61 -4.49
C PHE A 141 13.76 7.98 -4.55
N GLY A 142 14.57 9.02 -4.58
CA GLY A 142 14.14 10.35 -4.96
C GLY A 142 14.05 10.47 -6.47
N ALA A 143 12.88 10.74 -7.03
CA ALA A 143 12.68 10.77 -8.48
C ALA A 143 11.89 11.99 -8.97
N VAL A 144 12.19 12.42 -10.21
CA VAL A 144 11.48 13.49 -10.93
C VAL A 144 10.86 12.95 -12.21
N LYS A 145 9.97 13.71 -12.86
CA LYS A 145 9.44 13.31 -14.18
C LYS A 145 10.54 13.33 -15.24
N LEU A 146 10.40 12.51 -16.27
CA LEU A 146 11.39 12.39 -17.35
C LEU A 146 11.75 13.72 -18.06
N ASN A 147 10.87 14.73 -18.00
CA ASN A 147 11.06 16.05 -18.61
C ASN A 147 11.52 17.13 -17.61
N GLU A 148 11.89 16.73 -16.39
CA GLU A 148 12.36 17.60 -15.32
C GLU A 148 13.86 17.36 -15.06
N THR A 149 14.51 18.36 -14.48
CA THR A 149 15.92 18.26 -14.07
C THR A 149 15.99 17.85 -12.61
N CYS A 150 16.94 16.97 -12.27
CA CYS A 150 17.25 16.65 -10.89
C CYS A 150 17.70 17.91 -10.13
N PRO A 151 17.19 18.15 -8.91
CA PRO A 151 17.54 19.31 -8.10
C PRO A 151 18.99 19.30 -7.58
#